data_AF-A0A8S3E6N8-F1
#
_entry.id   AF-A0A8S3E6N8-F1
#
_cell.length_a   1.000
_cell.length_b   1.000
_cell.length_c   1.000
_cell.angle_alpha   90.00
_cell.angle_beta   90.00
_cell.angle_gamma   90.00
#
_symmetry.space_group_name_H-M   'P 1'
#
loop_
_entity.id
_entity.type
_entity.pdbx_description
1 polymer ?
#
loop_
_entity_poly.entity_id
_entity_poly.type
_entity_poly.pdbx_seq_one_letter_code
_entity_poly.pdbx_strand_id
1 'polypeptide(L)'
;MTKLDITLLGWKQKEQWLSRVIGCSSQYNNDACSANQITGPPKAYPRYGDITGAWAQGSRAGDEFIVVEFEGVVYSECSDIYETYNSAAVVKVLAQNGKVNSEWKTKTPQIQGQ
;
A
#
# COMPACT_ATOMS: atom_id res chain seq x y z
N MET A 1 26.00 -28.27 -23.45
CA MET A 1 24.84 -28.22 -22.54
C MET A 1 24.40 -26.77 -22.45
N THR A 2 23.48 -26.38 -23.32
CA THR A 2 23.15 -24.99 -23.61
C THR A 2 22.05 -24.54 -22.64
N LYS A 3 22.34 -23.52 -21.83
CA LYS A 3 21.35 -22.90 -20.96
C LYS A 3 20.32 -22.20 -21.83
N LEU A 4 19.11 -22.73 -21.87
CA LEU A 4 17.97 -22.08 -22.49
C LEU A 4 17.54 -20.93 -21.58
N ASP A 5 18.03 -19.72 -21.85
CA ASP A 5 17.45 -18.50 -21.31
C ASP A 5 16.12 -18.27 -22.04
N ILE A 6 15.03 -18.75 -21.44
CA ILE A 6 13.66 -18.47 -21.87
C ILE A 6 13.38 -16.99 -21.56
N THR A 7 13.93 -16.11 -22.41
CA THR A 7 13.60 -14.68 -22.51
C THR A 7 12.75 -14.50 -23.76
N LEU A 8 11.61 -15.17 -23.81
CA LEU A 8 10.63 -14.99 -24.87
C LEU A 8 9.31 -14.60 -24.20
N LEU A 9 8.93 -13.33 -24.40
CA LEU A 9 7.77 -12.58 -23.89
C LEU A 9 7.92 -11.85 -22.53
N GLY A 10 9.14 -11.66 -22.02
CA GLY A 10 9.43 -11.15 -20.67
C GLY A 10 8.80 -9.80 -20.30
N TRP A 11 7.64 -9.86 -19.65
CA TRP A 11 7.16 -8.78 -18.79
C TRP A 11 8.05 -8.77 -17.55
N LYS A 12 8.90 -7.75 -17.41
CA LYS A 12 9.66 -7.55 -16.17
C LYS A 12 8.70 -7.00 -15.12
N GLN A 13 8.31 -7.84 -14.17
CA GLN A 13 7.57 -7.38 -12.99
C GLN A 13 8.47 -6.44 -12.15
N LYS A 14 7.93 -5.27 -11.80
CA LYS A 14 8.59 -4.30 -10.92
C LYS A 14 7.85 -4.28 -9.59
N GLU A 15 8.47 -4.85 -8.58
CA GLU A 15 8.08 -4.66 -7.18
C GLU A 15 8.62 -3.33 -6.69
N GLN A 16 7.82 -2.60 -5.92
CA GLN A 16 8.22 -1.32 -5.33
C GLN A 16 7.46 -1.08 -4.03
N TRP A 17 8.17 -0.51 -3.07
CA TRP A 17 7.57 -0.01 -1.84
C TRP A 17 6.87 1.33 -2.08
N LEU A 18 6.01 1.71 -1.13
CA LEU A 18 5.47 3.05 -1.05
C LEU A 18 6.62 4.05 -0.88
N SER A 19 6.70 5.02 -1.77
CA SER A 19 7.75 6.03 -1.75
C SER A 19 7.36 7.19 -0.85
N ARG A 20 6.11 7.65 -0.94
CA ARG A 20 5.66 8.86 -0.27
C ARG A 20 4.18 8.79 0.10
N VAL A 21 3.83 9.41 1.23
CA VAL A 21 2.46 9.79 1.56
C VAL A 21 2.20 11.20 1.04
N ILE A 22 1.13 11.37 0.27
CA ILE A 22 0.73 12.68 -0.27
C ILE A 22 -0.54 13.24 0.37
N GLY A 23 -1.23 12.45 1.19
CA GLY A 23 -2.34 12.91 2.01
C GLY A 23 -2.92 11.80 2.88
N CYS A 24 -3.65 12.16 3.91
CA CYS A 24 -4.47 11.24 4.71
C CYS A 24 -5.66 12.02 5.28
N SER A 25 -6.75 11.33 5.58
CA SER A 25 -7.89 11.92 6.30
C SER A 25 -7.52 12.27 7.73
N SER A 26 -6.88 11.33 8.43
CA SER A 26 -6.37 11.51 9.78
C SER A 26 -5.23 10.53 10.08
N GLN A 27 -4.57 10.74 11.22
CA GLN A 27 -3.59 9.80 11.76
C GLN A 27 -3.69 9.79 13.28
N TYR A 28 -3.38 8.64 13.90
CA TYR A 28 -3.52 8.44 15.33
C TYR A 28 -2.57 9.32 16.14
N ASN A 29 -1.33 9.47 15.67
CA ASN A 29 -0.35 10.40 16.23
C ASN A 29 0.65 10.84 15.15
N ASN A 30 1.59 11.71 15.52
CA ASN A 30 2.58 12.27 14.59
C ASN A 30 3.85 11.41 14.46
N ASP A 31 3.95 10.31 15.21
CA ASP A 31 5.15 9.50 15.29
C ASP A 31 4.82 8.04 14.96
N ALA A 32 4.54 7.24 15.99
CA ALA A 32 4.57 5.79 15.96
C ALA A 32 3.45 5.11 15.16
N CYS A 33 2.32 5.80 14.96
CA CYS A 33 1.18 5.37 14.14
C CYS A 33 0.77 6.47 13.15
N SER A 34 1.75 7.24 12.66
CA SER A 34 1.55 8.29 11.67
C SER A 34 1.41 7.73 10.26
N ALA A 35 0.87 8.55 9.34
CA ALA A 35 0.77 8.19 7.93
C ALA A 35 2.12 7.80 7.33
N ASN A 36 3.19 8.50 7.71
CA ASN A 36 4.55 8.23 7.21
C ASN A 36 5.12 6.87 7.66
N GLN A 37 4.45 6.12 8.53
CA GLN A 37 4.93 4.79 8.90
C GLN A 37 4.89 3.79 7.75
N ILE A 38 4.02 3.98 6.75
CA ILE A 38 3.84 3.03 5.64
C ILE A 38 4.86 3.18 4.50
N THR A 39 5.73 4.18 4.53
CA THR A 39 6.76 4.36 3.49
C THR A 39 7.89 3.34 3.66
N GLY A 40 8.40 2.83 2.53
CA GLY A 40 9.40 1.77 2.52
C GLY A 40 8.83 0.39 2.90
N PRO A 41 9.70 -0.54 3.36
CA PRO A 41 9.27 -1.86 3.82
C PRO A 41 8.37 -1.78 5.07
N PRO A 42 7.46 -2.77 5.28
CA PRO A 42 6.62 -2.84 6.47
C PRO A 42 7.46 -2.84 7.76
N LYS A 43 7.06 -2.02 8.74
CA LYS A 43 7.75 -1.93 10.05
C LYS A 43 7.05 -2.76 11.13
N ALA A 44 5.74 -2.99 10.98
CA ALA A 44 4.94 -3.77 11.91
C ALA A 44 4.90 -5.26 11.53
N TYR A 45 4.53 -5.60 10.29
CA TYR A 45 4.57 -6.97 9.77
C TYR A 45 6.02 -7.52 9.79
N PRO A 46 6.27 -8.79 10.15
CA PRO A 46 5.32 -9.89 10.35
C PRO A 46 4.73 -10.00 11.76
N ARG A 47 4.89 -8.99 12.62
CA ARG A 47 4.19 -8.94 13.91
C ARG A 47 2.75 -8.45 13.73
N TYR A 48 1.88 -8.81 14.68
CA TYR A 48 0.47 -8.42 14.72
C TYR A 48 0.10 -7.93 16.13
N GLY A 49 -1.03 -7.22 16.23
CA GLY A 49 -1.52 -6.56 17.45
C GLY A 49 -1.48 -5.04 17.34
N ASP A 50 -1.92 -4.36 18.40
CA ASP A 50 -1.84 -2.91 18.52
C ASP A 50 -0.38 -2.50 18.75
N ILE A 51 0.35 -2.33 17.65
CA ILE A 51 1.80 -2.06 17.64
C ILE A 51 2.13 -0.91 16.70
N THR A 52 3.20 -0.21 17.03
CA THR A 52 3.74 0.90 16.25
C THR A 52 4.34 0.43 14.93
N GLY A 53 4.39 1.32 13.93
CA GLY A 53 5.01 1.04 12.63
C GLY A 53 4.03 0.75 11.49
N ALA A 54 2.73 0.93 11.73
CA ALA A 54 1.68 0.98 10.72
C ALA A 54 0.97 2.34 10.79
N TRP A 55 0.20 2.70 9.75
CA TRP A 55 -0.73 3.82 9.87
C TRP A 55 -1.97 3.37 10.64
N ALA A 56 -2.45 4.25 11.52
CA ALA A 56 -3.77 4.11 12.14
C ALA A 56 -4.50 5.45 12.04
N GLN A 57 -5.81 5.39 11.85
CA GLN A 57 -6.68 6.55 11.80
C GLN A 57 -6.80 7.23 13.17
N GLY A 58 -7.02 8.54 13.18
CA GLY A 58 -7.27 9.33 14.39
C GLY A 58 -8.74 9.27 14.86
N SER A 59 -9.68 9.10 13.92
CA SER A 59 -11.12 8.96 14.21
C SER A 59 -11.55 7.50 14.10
N ARG A 60 -12.42 7.03 15.00
CA ARG A 60 -13.05 5.70 14.88
C ARG A 60 -14.35 5.71 14.08
N ALA A 61 -14.77 6.88 13.61
CA ALA A 61 -16.04 7.09 12.93
C ALA A 61 -15.82 7.51 11.48
N GLY A 62 -16.57 6.88 10.57
CA GLY A 62 -16.55 7.18 9.14
C GLY A 62 -15.46 6.43 8.36
N ASP A 63 -15.47 6.66 7.04
CA ASP A 63 -14.44 6.15 6.14
C ASP A 63 -13.18 7.01 6.25
N GLU A 64 -12.04 6.35 6.45
CA GLU A 64 -10.72 7.00 6.55
C GLU A 64 -9.84 6.52 5.40
N PHE A 65 -8.92 7.38 4.96
CA PHE A 65 -8.07 7.12 3.80
C PHE A 65 -6.65 7.62 3.99
N ILE A 66 -5.73 6.98 3.25
CA ILE A 66 -4.37 7.43 3.04
C ILE A 66 -4.09 7.40 1.53
N VAL A 67 -3.44 8.45 1.03
CA VAL A 67 -3.08 8.63 -0.38
C VAL A 67 -1.58 8.58 -0.49
N VAL A 68 -1.10 7.73 -1.39
CA VAL A 68 0.31 7.36 -1.50
C VAL A 68 0.79 7.41 -2.94
N GLU A 69 2.09 7.56 -3.09
CA GLU A 69 2.79 7.48 -4.36
C GLU A 69 3.87 6.41 -4.32
N PHE A 70 4.08 5.81 -5.49
CA PHE A 70 5.15 4.87 -5.75
C PHE A 70 6.26 5.56 -6.53
N GLU A 71 7.48 5.01 -6.47
CA GLU A 71 8.66 5.60 -7.14
C GLU A 71 8.50 5.70 -8.66
N GLY A 72 7.79 4.75 -9.28
CA GLY A 72 7.48 4.81 -10.71
C GLY A 72 6.05 4.43 -11.03
N VAL A 73 5.51 5.04 -12.10
CA VAL A 73 4.21 4.67 -12.67
C VAL A 73 4.32 3.26 -13.26
N VAL A 74 3.46 2.36 -12.80
CA VAL A 74 3.36 0.98 -13.27
C VAL A 74 1.90 0.60 -13.50
N TYR A 75 1.68 -0.41 -14.36
CA TYR A 75 0.43 -1.13 -14.35
C TYR A 75 0.44 -2.07 -13.14
N SER A 76 -0.44 -1.81 -12.18
CA SER A 76 -0.43 -2.54 -10.92
C SER A 76 -1.16 -3.87 -11.08
N GLU A 77 -0.43 -4.98 -11.08
CA GLU A 77 -0.98 -6.34 -11.04
C GLU A 77 -1.46 -6.67 -9.63
N CYS A 78 -0.54 -6.66 -8.65
CA CYS A 78 -0.82 -6.95 -7.25
C CYS A 78 -0.52 -5.75 -6.34
N SER A 79 -1.10 -5.77 -5.14
CA SER A 79 -0.88 -4.76 -4.09
C SER A 79 -1.01 -5.45 -2.74
N ASP A 80 0.09 -5.58 -2.02
CA ASP A 80 0.08 -6.27 -0.73
C ASP A 80 -0.21 -5.28 0.39
N ILE A 81 -1.27 -5.57 1.15
CA ILE A 81 -1.71 -4.76 2.27
C ILE A 81 -1.72 -5.63 3.51
N TYR A 82 -0.93 -5.24 4.51
CA TYR A 82 -0.80 -5.95 5.78
C TYR A 82 -1.60 -5.23 6.86
N GLU A 83 -2.69 -5.84 7.29
CA GLU A 83 -3.48 -5.35 8.42
C GLU A 83 -2.97 -6.00 9.71
N THR A 84 -2.27 -5.23 10.54
CA THR A 84 -1.65 -5.77 11.76
C THR A 84 -2.57 -5.73 12.98
N TYR A 85 -3.61 -4.91 12.96
CA TYR A 85 -4.61 -4.78 14.02
C TYR A 85 -5.96 -4.37 13.42
N ASN A 86 -7.03 -5.07 13.80
CA ASN A 86 -8.37 -4.93 13.22
C ASN A 86 -8.46 -5.37 11.73
N SER A 87 -8.61 -6.67 11.51
CA SER A 87 -8.77 -7.25 10.17
C SER A 87 -10.04 -6.76 9.46
N ALA A 88 -9.98 -6.70 8.13
CA ALA A 88 -11.00 -6.17 7.22
C ALA A 88 -11.25 -4.66 7.33
N ALA A 89 -10.25 -3.88 7.78
CA ALA A 89 -10.35 -2.42 7.84
C ALA A 89 -10.27 -1.77 6.44
N VAL A 90 -9.49 -2.35 5.53
CA VAL A 90 -9.32 -1.88 4.16
C VAL A 90 -10.40 -2.47 3.27
N VAL A 91 -11.38 -1.63 2.94
CA VAL A 91 -12.54 -2.02 2.12
C VAL A 91 -12.42 -1.60 0.65
N LYS A 92 -11.48 -0.72 0.31
CA LYS A 92 -11.35 -0.14 -1.03
C LYS A 92 -9.92 0.30 -1.32
N VAL A 93 -9.43 -0.04 -2.50
CA VAL A 93 -8.18 0.50 -3.06
C VAL A 93 -8.53 1.22 -4.35
N LEU A 94 -7.99 2.43 -4.52
CA LEU A 94 -8.13 3.22 -5.74
C LEU A 94 -6.75 3.48 -6.33
N ALA A 95 -6.62 3.46 -7.65
CA ALA A 95 -5.39 3.79 -8.36
C ALA A 95 -5.63 4.81 -9.48
N GLN A 96 -4.68 5.72 -9.68
CA GLN A 96 -4.63 6.63 -10.82
C GLN A 96 -3.22 6.71 -11.39
N ASN A 97 -3.07 7.23 -12.62
CA ASN A 97 -1.77 7.33 -13.30
C ASN A 97 -1.04 8.67 -13.07
N GLY A 98 -1.56 9.51 -12.16
CA GLY A 98 -0.95 10.79 -11.78
C GLY A 98 -1.03 11.89 -12.85
N LYS A 99 -1.75 11.67 -13.96
CA LYS A 99 -1.97 12.71 -14.97
C LYS A 99 -3.05 13.68 -14.50
N VAL A 100 -2.92 14.95 -14.87
CA VAL A 100 -3.97 15.95 -14.65
C VAL A 100 -5.27 15.44 -15.28
N ASN A 101 -6.37 15.48 -14.52
CA ASN A 101 -7.69 14.96 -14.88
C ASN A 101 -7.78 13.42 -15.04
N SER A 102 -6.84 12.64 -14.49
CA SER A 102 -7.00 11.19 -14.45
C SER A 102 -8.03 10.76 -13.42
N GLU A 103 -8.88 9.81 -13.78
CA GLU A 103 -9.86 9.22 -12.87
C GLU A 103 -9.22 8.16 -11.98
N TRP A 104 -9.67 8.12 -10.72
CA TRP A 104 -9.38 7.02 -9.81
C TRP A 104 -10.19 5.80 -10.19
N LYS A 105 -9.52 4.65 -10.32
CA LYS A 105 -10.16 3.38 -10.62
C LYS A 105 -10.09 2.46 -9.42
N THR A 106 -11.21 1.80 -9.12
CA THR A 106 -11.27 0.78 -8.07
C THR A 106 -10.41 -0.42 -8.44
N LYS A 107 -9.61 -0.86 -7.48
CA LYS A 107 -8.86 -2.11 -7.52
C LYS A 107 -9.31 -2.98 -6.35
N THR A 108 -9.41 -4.28 -6.58
CA THR A 108 -9.68 -5.25 -5.51
C THR A 108 -8.51 -5.21 -4.53
N PRO A 109 -8.75 -4.96 -3.22
CA PRO A 109 -7.70 -5.08 -2.22
C PRO A 109 -7.20 -6.52 -2.18
N GLN A 110 -5.90 -6.73 -2.08
CA GLN A 110 -5.33 -8.03 -1.72
C GLN A 110 -4.80 -7.88 -0.29
N ILE A 111 -5.60 -8.33 0.67
CA ILE A 111 -5.27 -8.25 2.09
C ILE A 111 -4.49 -9.50 2.47
N GLN A 112 -3.32 -9.32 3.08
CA GLN A 112 -2.49 -10.40 3.59
C GLN A 112 -2.54 -10.45 5.12
N GLY A 113 -2.95 -11.61 5.67
CA GLY A 113 -3.01 -11.96 7.10
C GLY A 113 -4.45 -12.00 7.65
N GLN A 114 -4.91 -12.99 8.43
CA GLN A 114 -4.33 -14.26 8.91
C GLN A 114 -4.86 -15.47 8.15
#